data_AF-A0A3N4GS25-F1
#
_entry.id   AF-A0A3N4GS25-F1
#
_cell.length_a   1.000
_cell.length_b   1.000
_cell.length_c   1.000
_cell.angle_alpha   90.00
_cell.angle_beta   90.00
_cell.angle_gamma   90.00
#
_symmetry.space_group_name_H-M   'P 1'
#
loop_
_entity.id
_entity.type
_entity.pdbx_description
1 polymer ?
#
loop_
_entity_poly.entity_id
_entity_poly.type
_entity_poly.pdbx_seq_one_letter_code
_entity_poly.pdbx_strand_id
1 'polypeptide(L)'
;MTTSVTSGAVPIPGPLDQPCRYGVYTGIEVEIESADAIPPAARLGLEPPRFCGQCGRRMIVQVRPDGWDARCSRHGRVDSSDLGHR
;
A
#
# COMPACT_ATOMS: atom_id res chain seq x y z
N MET A 1 -38.25 -14.47 18.42
CA MET A 1 -37.07 -13.95 19.14
C MET A 1 -35.85 -14.40 18.35
N THR A 2 -35.41 -13.60 17.39
CA THR A 2 -34.33 -13.99 16.47
C THR A 2 -33.15 -13.08 16.76
N THR A 3 -32.22 -13.55 17.58
CA THR A 3 -30.99 -12.83 17.90
C THR A 3 -30.06 -12.89 16.69
N SER A 4 -29.89 -11.75 16.01
CA SER A 4 -28.85 -11.59 14.97
C SER A 4 -27.54 -11.25 15.65
N VAL A 5 -26.51 -12.08 15.43
CA VAL A 5 -25.13 -11.79 15.82
C VAL A 5 -24.52 -10.90 14.74
N THR A 6 -24.28 -9.63 15.04
CA THR A 6 -23.48 -8.74 14.20
C THR A 6 -22.01 -9.09 14.37
N SER A 7 -21.40 -9.72 13.36
CA SER A 7 -19.98 -10.05 13.36
C SER A 7 -19.16 -8.77 13.23
N GLY A 8 -18.53 -8.32 14.32
CA GLY A 8 -17.68 -7.14 14.39
C GLY A 8 -16.28 -7.37 13.82
N ALA A 9 -16.17 -7.72 12.54
CA ALA A 9 -14.87 -7.83 11.88
C ALA A 9 -14.32 -6.43 11.56
N VAL A 10 -13.18 -6.07 12.16
CA VAL A 10 -12.43 -4.86 11.76
C VAL A 10 -11.97 -5.06 10.32
N PRO A 11 -12.31 -4.16 9.38
CA PRO A 11 -11.87 -4.31 8.00
C PRO A 11 -10.34 -4.20 7.94
N ILE A 12 -9.72 -5.14 7.23
CA ILE A 12 -8.28 -5.10 6.99
C ILE A 12 -8.02 -3.96 6.00
N PRO A 13 -7.20 -2.95 6.36
CA PRO A 13 -6.91 -1.85 5.46
C PRO A 13 -6.12 -2.35 4.24
N GLY A 14 -6.32 -1.67 3.12
CA GLY A 14 -5.54 -1.85 1.90
C GLY A 14 -4.07 -1.48 2.08
N PRO A 15 -3.17 -1.91 1.17
CA PRO A 15 -1.74 -1.75 1.36
C PRO A 15 -1.25 -0.30 1.38
N LEU A 16 -2.02 0.63 0.78
CA LEU A 16 -1.71 2.05 0.64
C LEU A 16 -2.77 2.95 1.30
N ASP A 17 -3.70 2.40 2.08
CA ASP A 17 -4.68 3.20 2.79
C ASP A 17 -3.97 4.16 3.76
N GLN A 18 -4.44 5.40 3.85
CA GLN A 18 -3.86 6.40 4.74
C GLN A 18 -4.49 6.29 6.14
N PRO A 19 -3.73 6.42 7.25
CA PRO A 19 -2.29 6.71 7.30
C PRO A 19 -1.37 5.52 7.02
N CYS A 20 -0.38 5.72 6.15
CA CYS A 20 0.74 4.79 6.01
C CYS A 20 1.68 4.90 7.22
N ARG A 21 2.07 3.75 7.79
CA ARG A 21 3.07 3.62 8.87
C ARG A 21 4.48 3.42 8.33
N TYR A 22 4.62 2.89 7.12
CA TYR A 22 5.88 2.62 6.46
C TYR A 22 5.95 3.33 5.11
N GLY A 23 7.14 3.82 4.75
CA GLY A 23 7.44 4.38 3.43
C GLY A 23 7.26 3.32 2.35
N VAL A 24 6.42 3.62 1.36
CA VAL A 24 6.00 2.64 0.34
C VAL A 24 7.12 2.27 -0.65
N TYR A 25 8.19 3.06 -0.67
CA TYR A 25 9.37 2.85 -1.54
C TYR A 25 10.58 2.29 -0.81
N THR A 26 10.65 2.44 0.50
CA THR A 26 11.84 2.08 1.31
C THR A 26 11.55 0.95 2.32
N GLY A 27 10.29 0.85 2.78
CA GLY A 27 9.88 -0.05 3.87
C GLY A 27 10.27 0.44 5.26
N ILE A 28 10.80 1.65 5.39
CA ILE A 28 11.20 2.27 6.67
C ILE A 28 9.97 2.88 7.35
N GLU A 29 9.88 2.87 8.67
CA GLU A 29 8.78 3.57 9.37
C GLU A 29 8.80 5.07 9.07
N VAL A 30 7.63 5.65 8.77
CA VAL A 30 7.52 7.04 8.30
C VAL A 30 8.06 8.06 9.30
N GLU A 31 8.03 7.74 10.60
CA GLU A 31 8.53 8.63 11.67
C GLU A 31 10.06 8.76 11.68
N ILE A 32 10.78 7.80 11.11
CA ILE A 32 12.25 7.74 11.11
C ILE A 32 12.85 7.78 9.71
N GLU A 33 12.01 7.79 8.67
CA GLU A 33 12.45 7.85 7.28
C GLU A 33 13.06 9.22 6.95
N SER A 34 14.27 9.23 6.40
CA SER A 34 14.86 10.44 5.82
C SER A 34 14.18 10.75 4.47
N ALA A 35 13.88 12.02 4.22
CA ALA A 35 13.36 12.47 2.92
C ALA A 35 14.28 12.09 1.74
N ASP A 36 15.59 12.03 1.98
CA ASP A 36 16.60 11.65 0.99
C ASP A 36 16.62 10.14 0.70
N ALA A 37 15.96 9.32 1.52
CA ALA A 37 15.88 7.88 1.33
C ALA A 37 14.96 7.49 0.16
N ILE A 38 14.05 8.36 -0.26
CA ILE A 38 13.13 8.09 -1.37
C ILE A 38 13.89 8.19 -2.70
N PRO A 39 13.93 7.11 -3.51
CA PRO A 39 14.60 7.12 -4.80
C PRO A 39 14.11 8.25 -5.72
N PRO A 40 15.00 8.87 -6.52
CA PRO A 40 14.60 9.94 -7.44
C PRO A 40 13.47 9.54 -8.40
N ALA A 41 13.47 8.31 -8.90
CA ALA A 41 12.45 7.83 -9.83
C ALA A 41 11.07 7.72 -9.15
N ALA A 42 11.00 7.25 -7.90
CA ALA A 42 9.79 7.28 -7.09
C ALA A 42 9.26 8.70 -6.85
N ARG A 43 10.14 9.68 -6.59
CA ARG A 43 9.74 11.11 -6.46
C ARG A 43 9.14 11.68 -7.74
N LEU A 44 9.54 11.15 -8.90
CA LEU A 44 8.98 11.50 -10.20
C LEU A 44 7.71 10.70 -10.55
N GLY A 45 7.22 9.83 -9.66
CA GLY A 45 6.05 8.98 -9.91
C GLY A 45 6.31 7.84 -10.91
N LEU A 46 7.57 7.54 -11.23
CA LEU A 46 7.95 6.53 -12.23
C LEU A 46 8.11 5.12 -11.65
N GLU A 47 8.10 4.99 -10.32
CA GLU A 47 8.22 3.69 -9.65
C GLU A 47 6.91 3.29 -8.97
N PRO A 48 6.46 2.04 -9.14
CA PRO A 48 5.39 1.50 -8.32
C PRO A 48 5.85 1.32 -6.86
N PRO A 49 4.93 1.36 -5.88
CA PRO A 49 5.25 1.09 -4.48
C PRO A 49 5.72 -0.35 -4.32
N ARG A 50 6.83 -0.54 -3.59
CA ARG A 50 7.47 -1.84 -3.38
C ARG A 50 7.18 -2.44 -2.00
N PHE A 51 6.73 -1.61 -1.07
CA PHE A 51 6.46 -1.99 0.31
C PHE A 51 5.05 -1.61 0.72
N CYS A 52 4.42 -2.45 1.53
CA CYS A 52 3.11 -2.17 2.08
C CYS A 52 3.20 -1.03 3.11
N GLY A 53 2.45 0.04 2.91
CA GLY A 53 2.38 1.18 3.83
C GLY A 53 1.86 0.82 5.22
N GLN A 54 1.14 -0.30 5.37
CA GLN A 54 0.56 -0.72 6.65
C GLN A 54 1.50 -1.59 7.52
N CYS A 55 2.41 -2.37 6.92
CA CYS A 55 3.30 -3.27 7.69
C CYS A 55 4.74 -3.41 7.20
N GLY A 56 5.17 -2.59 6.24
CA GLY A 56 6.56 -2.55 5.76
C GLY A 56 7.00 -3.80 4.98
N ARG A 57 6.10 -4.76 4.73
CA ARG A 57 6.42 -5.99 4.01
C ARG A 57 6.58 -5.71 2.52
N ARG A 58 7.62 -6.27 1.89
CA ARG A 58 7.80 -6.21 0.42
C ARG A 58 6.59 -6.82 -0.27
N MET A 59 6.05 -6.10 -1.24
CA MET A 59 4.93 -6.53 -2.06
C MET A 59 5.44 -7.24 -3.31
N ILE A 60 4.61 -8.10 -3.88
CA ILE A 60 4.80 -8.57 -5.25
C ILE A 60 4.21 -7.52 -6.16
N VAL A 61 5.02 -7.00 -7.08
CA VAL A 61 4.62 -5.94 -8.01
C VAL A 61 4.64 -6.49 -9.43
N GLN A 62 3.55 -6.27 -10.16
CA GLN A 62 3.47 -6.52 -11.59
C GLN A 62 3.29 -5.20 -12.34
N VAL A 63 4.20 -4.89 -13.24
CA VAL A 63 4.10 -3.74 -14.14
C VAL A 63 3.48 -4.20 -15.46
N ARG A 64 2.60 -3.37 -16.00
CA ARG A 64 1.91 -3.52 -17.29
C ARG A 64 2.09 -2.23 -18.10
N PRO A 65 1.87 -2.24 -19.42
CA PRO A 65 1.98 -1.02 -20.24
C PRO A 65 1.05 0.12 -19.78
N ASP A 66 -0.11 -0.22 -19.22
CA ASP A 66 -1.18 0.69 -18.80
C ASP A 66 -1.17 1.01 -17.29
N GLY A 67 -0.26 0.42 -16.52
CA GLY A 67 -0.22 0.62 -15.07
C GLY A 67 0.52 -0.48 -14.33
N TRP A 68 0.14 -0.68 -13.06
CA TRP A 68 0.75 -1.70 -12.22
C TRP A 68 -0.24 -2.19 -11.15
N ASP A 69 0.03 -3.36 -10.60
CA ASP A 69 -0.57 -3.80 -9.35
C ASP A 69 0.47 -4.27 -8.36
N ALA A 70 0.14 -4.12 -7.08
CA ALA A 70 0.99 -4.54 -5.99
C ALA A 70 0.18 -5.30 -4.95
N ARG A 71 0.71 -6.44 -4.48
CA ARG A 71 0.05 -7.30 -3.50
C ARG A 71 0.88 -7.48 -2.24
N CYS A 72 0.29 -7.11 -1.11
CA CYS A 72 0.72 -7.51 0.21
C CYS A 72 0.04 -8.82 0.62
N SER A 73 0.77 -9.75 1.24
CA SER A 73 0.20 -11.00 1.75
C SER A 73 -0.78 -10.81 2.90
N ARG A 74 -0.77 -9.66 3.59
CA ARG A 74 -1.63 -9.35 4.74
C ARG A 74 -2.73 -8.34 4.44
N HIS A 75 -2.40 -7.30 3.67
CA HIS A 75 -3.28 -6.14 3.44
C HIS A 75 -3.92 -6.13 2.05
N GLY A 76 -3.78 -7.22 1.28
CA GLY A 76 -4.44 -7.36 -0.01
C GLY A 76 -3.69 -6.72 -1.17
N ARG A 77 -4.43 -6.38 -2.23
CA ARG A 77 -3.91 -5.86 -3.50
C ARG A 77 -4.34 -4.40 -3.68
N VAL A 78 -3.51 -3.63 -4.36
CA VAL A 78 -3.84 -2.31 -4.90
C VAL A 78 -3.49 -2.27 -6.38
N ASP A 79 -4.32 -1.65 -7.19
CA ASP A 79 -4.05 -1.39 -8.60
C ASP A 79 -3.88 0.12 -8.83
N SER A 80 -2.97 0.49 -9.72
CA SER A 80 -2.77 1.87 -10.15
C SER A 80 -4.05 2.53 -10.67
N SER A 81 -4.96 1.77 -11.28
CA SER A 81 -6.26 2.28 -11.72
C SER A 81 -7.13 2.78 -10.56
N ASP A 82 -6.94 2.22 -9.36
CA ASP A 82 -7.71 2.57 -8.18
C ASP A 82 -7.21 3.84 -7.48
N LEU A 83 -5.96 4.23 -7.77
CA LEU A 83 -5.33 5.44 -7.23
C LEU A 83 -5.59 6.68 -8.09
N GLY A 84 -6.08 6.47 -9.32
CA GLY A 84 -6.33 7.50 -10.32
C GLY A 84 -7.82 7.75 -10.59
N HIS A 85 -8.73 7.31 -9.71
CA HIS A 85 -10.14 7.67 -9.84
C HIS A 85 -10.29 9.19 -9.73
N ARG A 86 -10.77 9.77 -10.83
CA ARG A 86 -11.01 11.20 -11.08
C ARG A 86 -12.08 11.78 -10.17
#